data_AF-A0A8T4W9L1-F1
#
_entry.id   AF-A0A8T4W9L1-F1
#
_cell.length_a   1.000
_cell.length_b   1.000
_cell.length_c   1.000
_cell.angle_alpha   90.00
_cell.angle_beta   90.00
_cell.angle_gamma   90.00
#
_symmetry.space_group_name_H-M   'P 1'
#
loop_
_entity.id
_entity.type
_entity.pdbx_description
1 polymer ?
#
loop_
_entity_poly.entity_id
_entity_poly.type
_entity_poly.pdbx_seq_one_letter_code
_entity_poly.pdbx_strand_id
1 'polypeptide(L)'
;MDFRSVVNPDSRNQEYETNRQRESQKCINLAPLKGMLESDPVRSNVLRLLIEDGGWVSTTDLLKAARKARPLIGAVTIGTILSSINDLVSSRLVLSRTSLSSGFEWAEWRLNPDWIRPTRKLVQMLSRRQRRLDQRRENHRTPSDDVHE
;
A
#
# COMPACT_ATOMS: atom_id res chain seq x y z
N MET A 1 -23.80 -44.26 -36.99
CA MET A 1 -23.44 -43.88 -35.62
C MET A 1 -21.93 -43.95 -35.51
N ASP A 2 -21.27 -42.86 -35.13
CA ASP A 2 -19.94 -42.90 -34.51
C ASP A 2 -19.79 -41.67 -33.61
N PHE A 3 -19.80 -41.93 -32.31
CA PHE A 3 -19.52 -40.97 -31.25
C PHE A 3 -18.10 -41.25 -30.76
N ARG A 4 -17.13 -40.38 -31.08
CA ARG A 4 -15.85 -40.30 -30.34
C ARG A 4 -15.02 -39.09 -30.75
N SER A 5 -15.13 -38.03 -29.97
CA SER A 5 -14.05 -37.11 -29.64
C SER A 5 -14.52 -36.34 -28.40
N VAL A 6 -14.37 -36.97 -27.23
CA VAL A 6 -14.58 -36.30 -25.95
C VAL A 6 -13.42 -35.33 -25.79
N VAL A 7 -13.63 -34.08 -26.19
CA VAL A 7 -12.75 -32.96 -25.87
C VAL A 7 -12.85 -32.77 -24.36
N ASN A 8 -11.77 -33.08 -23.64
CA ASN A 8 -11.66 -32.84 -22.21
C ASN A 8 -11.92 -31.34 -21.91
N PRO A 9 -12.92 -30.99 -21.09
CA PRO A 9 -13.19 -29.60 -20.74
C PRO A 9 -12.10 -28.96 -19.85
N ASP A 10 -11.20 -29.76 -19.27
CA ASP A 10 -10.12 -29.29 -18.38
C ASP A 10 -8.94 -28.61 -19.07
N SER A 11 -8.83 -28.67 -20.40
CA SER A 11 -7.72 -28.00 -21.10
C SER A 11 -7.97 -26.51 -21.35
N ARG A 12 -9.23 -26.08 -21.48
CA ARG A 12 -9.57 -24.63 -21.62
C ARG A 12 -9.34 -23.89 -20.31
N ASN A 13 -9.83 -24.47 -19.24
CA ASN A 13 -9.09 -24.84 -18.04
C ASN A 13 -7.83 -24.02 -17.65
N GLN A 14 -6.70 -24.45 -18.18
CA GLN A 14 -5.37 -24.01 -17.75
C GLN A 14 -4.89 -22.75 -18.46
N GLU A 15 -5.50 -22.42 -19.60
CA GLU A 15 -5.10 -21.28 -20.43
C GLU A 15 -5.51 -19.93 -19.80
N TYR A 16 -6.64 -19.90 -19.07
CA TYR A 16 -7.09 -18.69 -18.40
C TYR A 16 -6.34 -18.38 -17.10
N GLU A 17 -5.83 -19.40 -16.40
CA GLU A 17 -4.98 -19.19 -15.21
C GLU A 17 -3.57 -18.72 -15.61
N THR A 18 -3.03 -19.28 -16.70
CA THR A 18 -1.70 -18.90 -17.21
C THR A 18 -1.65 -17.47 -17.76
N ASN A 19 -2.74 -16.98 -18.38
CA ASN A 19 -2.80 -15.60 -18.87
C ASN A 19 -2.85 -14.55 -17.75
N ARG A 20 -3.58 -14.81 -16.64
CA ARG A 20 -3.58 -13.91 -15.47
C ARG A 20 -2.21 -13.75 -14.83
N GLN A 21 -1.40 -14.81 -14.81
CA GLN A 21 -0.04 -14.77 -14.28
C GLN A 21 0.96 -14.03 -15.21
N ARG A 22 0.66 -13.86 -16.49
CA ARG A 22 1.51 -13.12 -17.43
C ARG A 22 1.19 -11.62 -17.47
N GLU A 23 -0.06 -11.23 -17.22
CA GLU A 23 -0.46 -9.82 -17.13
C GLU A 23 0.03 -9.12 -15.85
N SER A 24 0.33 -9.87 -14.79
CA SER A 24 0.87 -9.35 -13.51
C SER A 24 2.33 -8.91 -13.59
N GLN A 25 3.01 -9.09 -14.73
CA GLN A 25 4.34 -8.56 -15.00
C GLN A 25 4.34 -7.28 -15.85
N LYS A 26 3.20 -6.61 -16.02
CA LYS A 26 3.23 -5.20 -16.46
C LYS A 26 4.10 -4.43 -15.47
N CYS A 27 5.09 -3.68 -15.97
CA CYS A 27 5.89 -2.76 -15.17
C CYS A 27 4.96 -1.82 -14.40
N ILE A 28 4.68 -2.19 -13.15
CA ILE A 28 3.82 -1.46 -12.27
C ILE A 28 4.43 -0.07 -12.06
N ASN A 29 3.74 0.97 -12.53
CA ASN A 29 4.18 2.34 -12.30
C ASN A 29 3.93 2.71 -10.83
N LEU A 30 5.00 2.74 -10.03
CA LEU A 30 4.95 3.11 -8.61
C LEU A 30 5.08 4.62 -8.36
N ALA A 31 5.28 5.43 -9.40
CA ALA A 31 5.47 6.87 -9.25
C ALA A 31 4.27 7.59 -8.58
N PRO A 32 3.00 7.25 -8.88
CA PRO A 32 1.85 7.85 -8.19
C PRO A 32 1.85 7.55 -6.68
N LEU A 33 2.17 6.30 -6.30
CA LEU A 33 2.26 5.89 -4.89
C LEU A 33 3.40 6.59 -4.16
N LYS A 34 4.53 6.81 -4.84
CA LYS A 34 5.64 7.58 -4.31
C LYS A 34 5.20 9.02 -3.99
N GLY A 35 4.57 9.70 -4.95
CA GLY A 35 4.09 11.06 -4.76
C GLY A 35 3.10 11.16 -3.59
N MET A 36 2.20 10.18 -3.47
CA MET A 36 1.27 10.13 -2.35
C MET A 36 1.97 9.95 -0.99
N LEU A 37 2.95 9.05 -0.89
CA LEU A 37 3.74 8.80 0.32
C LEU A 37 4.53 10.03 0.79
N GLU A 38 4.95 10.89 -0.13
CA GLU A 38 5.71 12.12 0.12
C GLU A 38 4.79 13.34 0.38
N SER A 39 3.57 13.34 -0.17
CA SER A 39 2.68 14.53 -0.16
C SER A 39 1.95 14.81 1.14
N ASP A 40 1.48 13.78 1.85
CA ASP A 40 0.63 13.94 3.03
C ASP A 40 0.98 12.90 4.11
N PRO A 41 1.23 13.33 5.35
CA PRO A 41 1.68 12.43 6.43
C PRO A 41 0.60 11.44 6.87
N VAL A 42 -0.69 11.78 6.72
CA VAL A 42 -1.80 10.88 7.03
C VAL A 42 -1.82 9.75 6.01
N ARG A 43 -1.79 10.08 4.71
CA ARG A 43 -1.73 9.10 3.62
C ARG A 43 -0.49 8.21 3.74
N SER A 44 0.65 8.80 4.13
CA SER A 44 1.89 8.07 4.37
C SER A 44 1.73 7.03 5.48
N ASN A 45 1.19 7.42 6.64
CA ASN A 45 0.99 6.52 7.78
C ASN A 45 0.00 5.40 7.47
N VAL A 46 -1.13 5.73 6.82
CA VAL A 46 -2.15 4.75 6.41
C VAL A 46 -1.55 3.73 5.44
N LEU A 47 -0.85 4.20 4.41
CA LEU A 47 -0.27 3.31 3.40
C LEU A 47 0.88 2.47 3.98
N ARG A 48 1.72 3.02 4.85
CA ARG A 48 2.78 2.27 5.54
C ARG A 48 2.22 1.15 6.38
N LEU A 49 1.17 1.40 7.17
CA LEU A 49 0.52 0.36 7.97
C LEU A 49 0.03 -0.81 7.11
N LEU A 50 -0.60 -0.52 5.96
CA LEU A 50 -1.06 -1.54 5.03
C LEU A 50 0.09 -2.35 4.39
N ILE A 51 1.24 -1.73 4.14
CA ILE A 51 2.41 -2.36 3.51
C ILE A 51 3.22 -3.20 4.50
N GLU A 52 3.40 -2.71 5.73
CA GLU A 52 4.22 -3.35 6.76
C GLU A 52 3.55 -4.61 7.29
N ASP A 53 2.26 -4.52 7.67
CA ASP A 53 1.51 -5.67 8.18
C ASP A 53 1.21 -6.67 7.06
N GLY A 54 0.79 -6.20 5.89
CA GLY A 54 0.41 -7.05 4.75
C GLY A 54 -0.77 -7.99 5.02
N GLY A 55 -1.38 -7.89 6.21
CA GLY A 55 -2.58 -8.57 6.67
C GLY A 55 -3.82 -7.70 6.52
N TRP A 56 -4.91 -8.13 7.16
CA TRP A 56 -6.14 -7.37 7.23
C TRP A 56 -6.08 -6.42 8.43
N VAL A 57 -6.27 -5.13 8.16
CA VAL A 57 -6.18 -4.04 9.11
C VAL A 57 -7.56 -3.43 9.31
N SER A 58 -7.98 -3.24 10.56
CA SER A 58 -9.29 -2.66 10.84
C SER A 58 -9.31 -1.16 10.53
N THR A 59 -10.51 -0.62 10.28
CA THR A 59 -10.70 0.84 10.17
C THR A 59 -10.21 1.57 11.43
N THR A 60 -10.33 0.96 12.61
CA THR A 60 -9.86 1.56 13.86
C THR A 60 -8.34 1.68 13.92
N ASP A 61 -7.60 0.72 13.37
CA ASP A 61 -6.14 0.75 13.35
C ASP A 61 -5.61 1.77 12.34
N LEU A 62 -6.29 1.90 11.20
CA LEU A 62 -6.02 2.97 10.24
C LEU A 62 -6.30 4.36 10.85
N LEU A 63 -7.39 4.51 11.62
CA LEU A 63 -7.67 5.74 12.35
C LEU A 63 -6.59 6.05 13.39
N LYS A 64 -6.13 5.05 14.16
CA LYS A 64 -5.03 5.23 15.11
C LYS A 64 -3.76 5.70 14.41
N ALA A 65 -3.40 5.10 13.26
CA ALA A 65 -2.22 5.49 12.49
C ALA A 65 -2.34 6.90 11.89
N ALA A 66 -3.51 7.24 11.34
CA ALA A 66 -3.80 8.57 10.82
C ALA A 66 -3.72 9.66 11.90
N ARG A 67 -4.24 9.38 13.10
CA ARG A 67 -4.25 10.31 14.23
C ARG A 67 -2.87 10.67 14.77
N LYS A 68 -1.86 9.83 14.51
CA LYS A 68 -0.45 10.19 14.79
C LYS A 68 0.01 11.43 14.02
N ALA A 69 -0.55 11.65 12.83
CA ALA A 69 -0.23 12.82 12.00
C ALA A 69 -1.25 13.95 12.17
N ARG A 70 -2.54 13.63 12.33
CA ARG A 70 -3.60 14.63 12.50
C ARG A 70 -4.69 14.14 13.47
N PRO A 71 -4.83 14.74 14.66
CA PRO A 71 -5.76 14.25 15.69
C PRO A 71 -7.23 14.21 15.26
N LEU A 72 -7.66 15.20 14.47
CA LEU A 72 -9.03 15.35 13.98
C LEU A 72 -9.23 14.60 12.64
N ILE A 73 -9.28 13.27 12.70
CA ILE A 73 -9.59 12.40 11.56
C ILE A 73 -10.68 11.38 11.92
N GLY A 74 -11.65 11.25 11.01
CA GLY A 74 -12.79 10.33 11.08
C GLY A 74 -12.75 9.25 10.00
N ALA A 75 -13.66 8.28 10.13
CA ALA A 75 -13.71 7.09 9.28
C ALA A 75 -13.98 7.43 7.79
N VAL A 76 -14.79 8.46 7.51
CA VAL A 76 -15.06 8.90 6.13
C VAL A 76 -13.78 9.31 5.43
N THR A 77 -12.92 10.08 6.09
CA THR A 77 -11.62 10.50 5.54
C THR A 77 -10.72 9.31 5.24
N ILE A 78 -10.72 8.27 6.10
CA ILE A 78 -9.99 7.04 5.81
C ILE A 78 -10.54 6.36 4.55
N GLY A 79 -11.86 6.22 4.43
CA GLY A 79 -12.50 5.66 3.24
C GLY A 79 -12.13 6.43 1.96
N THR A 80 -12.15 7.76 1.99
CA THR A 80 -11.74 8.61 0.86
C THR A 80 -10.26 8.41 0.51
N ILE A 81 -9.37 8.32 1.51
CA ILE A 81 -7.95 8.05 1.28
C ILE A 81 -7.79 6.70 0.58
N LEU A 82 -8.43 5.64 1.07
CA LEU A 82 -8.32 4.30 0.49
C LEU A 82 -8.91 4.20 -0.91
N SER A 83 -10.01 4.92 -1.18
CA SER A 83 -10.56 5.05 -2.54
C SER A 83 -9.54 5.73 -3.46
N SER A 84 -9.02 6.88 -3.04
CA SER A 84 -8.04 7.64 -3.83
C SER A 84 -6.76 6.84 -4.12
N ILE A 85 -6.37 5.94 -3.21
CA ILE A 85 -5.23 5.03 -3.39
C ILE A 85 -5.49 4.04 -4.53
N ASN A 86 -6.69 3.47 -4.62
CA ASN A 86 -7.06 2.57 -5.69
C ASN A 86 -7.13 3.32 -7.04
N ASP A 87 -7.70 4.52 -7.03
CA ASP A 87 -7.83 5.35 -8.24
C ASP A 87 -6.47 5.75 -8.81
N LEU A 88 -5.50 6.08 -7.94
CA LEU A 88 -4.15 6.50 -8.32
C LEU A 88 -3.36 5.46 -9.11
N VAL A 89 -3.66 4.17 -8.92
CA VAL A 89 -2.91 3.07 -9.53
C VAL A 89 -3.72 2.38 -10.62
N SER A 90 -4.95 2.84 -10.87
CA SER A 90 -5.92 2.21 -11.79
C SER A 90 -5.99 0.69 -11.60
N SER A 91 -5.86 0.26 -10.34
CA SER A 91 -5.66 -1.13 -9.94
C SER A 91 -6.27 -1.34 -8.57
N ARG A 92 -6.67 -2.57 -8.28
CA ARG A 92 -7.19 -2.96 -6.98
C ARG A 92 -6.03 -3.15 -5.99
N LEU A 93 -5.44 -2.03 -5.57
CA LEU A 93 -4.31 -2.00 -4.64
C LEU A 93 -4.73 -2.34 -3.21
N VAL A 94 -5.89 -1.85 -2.80
CA VAL A 94 -6.48 -2.07 -1.48
C VAL A 94 -7.76 -2.90 -1.63
N LEU A 95 -7.80 -4.01 -0.92
CA LEU A 95 -8.95 -4.87 -0.76
C LEU A 95 -9.72 -4.47 0.49
N SER A 96 -11.05 -4.57 0.43
CA SER A 96 -11.93 -4.36 1.57
C SER A 96 -12.77 -5.61 1.83
N ARG A 97 -13.10 -5.85 3.09
CA ARG A 97 -14.12 -6.81 3.51
C ARG A 97 -14.86 -6.27 4.73
N THR A 98 -16.11 -6.65 4.89
CA THR A 98 -16.84 -6.46 6.14
C THR A 98 -16.49 -7.60 7.09
N SER A 99 -16.24 -7.26 8.35
CA SER A 99 -15.91 -8.23 9.39
C SER A 99 -16.88 -8.06 10.55
N LEU A 100 -17.46 -9.17 10.99
CA LEU A 100 -18.35 -9.27 12.16
C LEU A 100 -17.60 -9.76 13.41
N SER A 101 -16.27 -9.88 13.35
CA SER A 101 -15.43 -10.51 14.38
C SER A 101 -15.53 -9.86 15.77
N SER A 102 -16.01 -8.62 15.85
CA SER A 102 -16.16 -7.85 17.09
C SER A 102 -17.61 -7.51 17.46
N GLY A 103 -18.61 -8.14 16.84
CA GLY A 103 -20.04 -7.84 17.11
C GLY A 103 -20.53 -6.47 16.59
N PHE A 104 -19.67 -5.75 15.88
CA PHE A 104 -19.99 -4.53 15.13
C PHE A 104 -19.45 -4.70 13.71
N GLU A 105 -20.19 -4.24 12.70
CA GLU A 105 -19.73 -4.26 11.31
C GLU A 105 -18.63 -3.23 11.10
N TRP A 106 -17.37 -3.69 11.13
CA TRP A 106 -16.22 -2.87 10.77
C TRP A 106 -15.69 -3.30 9.40
N ALA A 107 -15.33 -2.30 8.59
CA ALA A 107 -14.56 -2.56 7.38
C ALA A 107 -13.11 -2.88 7.76
N GLU A 108 -12.60 -3.97 7.19
CA GLU A 108 -11.20 -4.35 7.22
C GLU A 108 -10.59 -4.15 5.84
N TRP A 109 -9.31 -3.79 5.84
CA TRP A 109 -8.59 -3.34 4.66
C TRP A 109 -7.27 -4.06 4.55
N ARG A 110 -6.87 -4.41 3.34
CA ARG A 110 -5.62 -5.12 3.10
C ARG A 110 -5.00 -4.67 1.80
N LEU A 111 -3.68 -4.57 1.76
CA LEU A 111 -2.99 -4.42 0.49
C LEU A 111 -3.10 -5.72 -0.31
N ASN A 112 -3.44 -5.61 -1.60
CA ASN A 112 -3.45 -6.73 -2.51
C ASN A 112 -2.08 -7.47 -2.46
N PRO A 113 -2.07 -8.80 -2.26
CA PRO A 113 -0.83 -9.59 -2.18
C PRO A 113 0.16 -9.36 -3.33
N ASP A 114 -0.35 -9.17 -4.54
CA ASP A 114 0.47 -8.91 -5.74
C ASP A 114 1.31 -7.63 -5.61
N TRP A 115 0.84 -6.70 -4.77
CA TRP A 115 1.42 -5.39 -4.59
C TRP A 115 2.30 -5.27 -3.34
N ILE A 116 2.31 -6.28 -2.45
CA ILE A 116 3.10 -6.23 -1.20
C ILE A 116 4.59 -6.09 -1.49
N ARG A 117 5.14 -6.92 -2.40
CA ARG A 117 6.58 -6.88 -2.73
C ARG A 117 6.98 -5.55 -3.40
N PRO A 118 6.31 -5.08 -4.47
CA PRO A 118 6.64 -3.79 -5.11
C PRO A 118 6.58 -2.60 -4.15
N THR A 119 5.50 -2.49 -3.37
CA THR A 119 5.27 -1.35 -2.47
C THR A 119 6.23 -1.34 -1.27
N ARG A 120 6.58 -2.52 -0.73
CA ARG A 120 7.59 -2.63 0.34
C ARG A 120 8.97 -2.16 -0.12
N LYS A 121 9.38 -2.52 -1.34
CA LYS A 121 10.63 -2.03 -1.94
C LYS A 121 10.64 -0.50 -2.06
N LEU A 122 9.51 0.09 -2.49
CA LEU A 122 9.36 1.54 -2.57
C LEU A 122 9.51 2.21 -1.20
N VAL A 123 8.81 1.73 -0.17
CA VAL A 123 8.90 2.28 1.20
C VAL A 123 10.32 2.18 1.76
N GLN A 124 11.01 1.07 1.51
CA GLN A 124 12.42 0.92 1.89
C GLN A 124 13.33 1.92 1.19
N MET A 125 13.15 2.15 -0.11
CA MET A 125 13.92 3.15 -0.87
C MET A 125 13.70 4.57 -0.33
N LEU A 126 12.45 4.94 -0.06
CA LEU A 126 12.10 6.24 0.50
C LEU A 126 12.67 6.44 1.91
N SER A 127 12.58 5.41 2.75
CA SER A 127 13.10 5.47 4.13
C SER A 127 14.64 5.60 4.14
N ARG A 128 15.33 4.92 3.22
CA ARG A 128 16.79 5.09 3.02
C ARG A 128 17.15 6.49 2.54
N ARG A 129 16.36 7.07 1.63
CA ARG A 129 16.55 8.44 1.14
C ARG A 129 16.39 9.46 2.27
N GLN A 130 15.35 9.31 3.09
CA GLN A 130 15.09 10.19 4.23
C GLN A 130 16.27 10.19 5.21
N ARG A 131 16.76 9.00 5.62
CA ARG A 131 17.92 8.89 6.53
C ARG A 131 19.17 9.60 6.01
N ARG A 132 19.44 9.54 4.70
CA ARG A 132 20.58 10.25 4.10
C ARG A 132 20.40 11.77 4.14
N LEU A 133 19.16 12.27 4.00
CA LEU A 133 18.87 13.70 4.10
C LEU A 133 19.03 14.20 5.53
N ASP A 134 18.56 13.42 6.51
CA ASP A 134 18.69 13.76 7.93
C ASP A 134 20.16 13.80 8.36
N GLN A 135 20.96 12.82 7.96
CA GLN A 135 22.42 12.81 8.20
C GLN A 135 23.15 14.02 7.60
N ARG A 136 22.74 14.48 6.40
CA ARG A 136 23.34 15.68 5.79
C ARG A 136 22.99 16.96 6.56
N ARG A 137 21.78 17.04 7.12
CA ARG A 137 21.36 18.17 7.95
C ARG A 137 22.09 18.21 9.28
N GLU A 138 22.38 17.05 9.85
CA GLU A 138 23.12 16.91 11.11
C GLU A 138 24.61 17.26 10.92
N ASN A 139 25.24 16.80 9.83
CA ASN A 139 26.64 17.11 9.51
C ASN A 139 26.91 18.58 9.13
N HIS A 140 25.87 19.38 8.87
CA HIS A 140 26.00 20.84 8.65
C HIS A 140 25.72 21.67 9.90
N ARG A 141 25.56 21.04 11.07
CA ARG A 141 25.37 21.71 12.38
C ARG A 141 26.60 21.64 13.29
N THR A 142 27.81 21.40 12.79
CA THR A 142 29.02 21.52 13.60
C THR A 142 29.34 22.98 13.94
N PRO A 143 29.83 23.26 15.17
CA PRO A 143 29.87 24.58 15.76
C PRO A 143 31.06 25.37 15.20
N SER A 144 30.76 26.42 14.44
CA SER A 144 31.62 27.59 14.35
C SER A 144 30.88 28.68 15.10
N ASP A 145 31.33 28.97 16.31
CA ASP A 145 31.38 30.30 16.92
C ASP A 145 31.60 30.14 18.45
N ASP A 146 32.73 29.54 18.82
CA ASP A 146 33.42 29.86 20.07
C ASP A 146 34.78 30.48 19.67
N VAL A 147 34.70 31.70 19.12
CA VAL A 147 35.84 32.61 19.01
C VAL A 147 35.37 33.95 19.55
N HIS A 148 35.49 34.13 20.86
CA HIS A 148 35.72 35.42 21.53
C HIS A 148 36.32 35.05 22.89
N GLU A 149 37.65 35.08 23.00
CA GLU A 149 38.47 36.21 23.46
C GLU A 149 38.51 36.29 24.99
#